data_AF-A0A318TIX3-F1
#
_entry.id   AF-A0A318TIX3-F1
#
_cell.length_a   1.000
_cell.length_b   1.000
_cell.length_c   1.000
_cell.angle_alpha   90.00
_cell.angle_beta   90.00
_cell.angle_gamma   90.00
#
_symmetry.space_group_name_H-M   'P 1'
#
loop_
_entity.id
_entity.type
_entity.pdbx_description
1 polymer ?
#
loop_
_entity_poly.entity_id
_entity_poly.type
_entity_poly.pdbx_seq_one_letter_code
_entity_poly.pdbx_strand_id
1 'polypeptide(L)' 'MVKSIRDIQKKGRGRPSTGGRKAGILVRLPDEQLAEIDRWIERQDDPPTRPEAIRQLTALGLKSKR' A
#
# COMPACT_ATOMS: atom_id res chain seq x y z
N MET A 1 29.49 -7.06 2.32
CA MET A 1 28.64 -5.88 2.05
C MET A 1 27.26 -6.38 1.64
N VAL A 2 26.26 -6.28 2.53
CA VAL A 2 24.89 -6.76 2.25
C VAL A 2 24.28 -5.89 1.16
N LYS A 3 23.73 -6.51 0.09
CA LYS A 3 23.09 -5.80 -1.03
C LYS A 3 21.90 -4.99 -0.49
N SER A 4 21.87 -3.70 -0.82
CA SER A 4 20.75 -2.79 -0.54
C SER A 4 19.44 -3.34 -1.11
N ILE A 5 18.38 -3.34 -0.29
CA ILE A 5 17.01 -3.67 -0.68
C ILE A 5 16.50 -2.57 -1.64
N ARG A 6 16.19 -2.95 -2.88
CA ARG A 6 15.79 -2.04 -3.98
C ARG A 6 14.27 -1.84 -4.10
N ASP A 7 13.53 -1.97 -3.01
CA ASP A 7 12.06 -1.97 -3.07
C ASP A 7 11.43 -0.64 -3.47
N ILE A 8 12.17 0.48 -3.34
CA ILE A 8 11.71 1.80 -3.79
C ILE A 8 12.57 2.25 -4.95
N GLN A 9 12.03 2.13 -6.17
CA GLN A 9 12.68 2.55 -7.40
C GLN A 9 12.98 4.06 -7.37
N LYS A 10 14.26 4.44 -7.41
CA LYS A 10 14.67 5.83 -7.67
C LYS A 10 14.22 6.22 -9.07
N LYS A 11 13.55 7.37 -9.21
CA LYS A 11 13.01 7.85 -10.49
C LYS A 11 14.14 8.02 -11.52
N GLY A 12 14.19 7.14 -12.52
CA GLY A 12 15.08 7.31 -13.67
C GLY A 12 14.65 8.50 -14.55
N ARG A 13 15.60 9.05 -15.32
CA ARG A 13 15.30 10.05 -16.37
C ARG A 13 14.33 9.42 -17.36
N GLY A 14 13.13 9.98 -17.47
CA GLY A 14 12.03 9.48 -18.31
C GLY A 14 10.89 10.48 -18.38
N ARG A 15 9.84 10.15 -19.16
CA ARG A 15 8.71 11.05 -19.49
C ARG A 15 8.15 11.74 -18.22
N PRO A 16 7.86 13.05 -18.29
CA PRO A 16 7.24 13.77 -17.17
C PRO A 16 5.94 13.09 -16.74
N SER A 17 5.64 13.20 -15.46
CA SER A 17 4.58 12.42 -14.84
C SER A 17 3.21 12.85 -15.37
N THR A 18 2.42 11.91 -15.88
CA THR A 18 1.03 12.12 -16.35
C THR A 18 0.04 12.25 -15.18
N GLY A 19 0.36 13.07 -14.17
CA GLY A 19 -0.43 13.20 -12.93
C GLY A 19 0.17 12.55 -11.68
N GLY A 20 1.45 12.17 -11.71
CA GLY A 20 2.21 11.77 -10.51
C GLY A 20 2.01 10.32 -10.06
N ARG A 21 3.11 9.60 -9.75
CA ARG A 21 3.02 8.54 -8.72
C ARG A 21 2.53 9.24 -7.44
N LYS A 22 1.43 8.78 -6.83
CA LYS A 22 1.03 9.24 -5.48
C LYS A 22 2.25 9.09 -4.55
N ALA A 23 2.34 9.94 -3.51
CA ALA A 23 3.41 9.84 -2.53
C ALA A 23 3.51 8.40 -2.01
N GLY A 24 4.62 7.72 -2.30
CA GLY A 24 4.87 6.38 -1.81
C GLY A 24 5.23 6.45 -0.34
N ILE A 25 4.51 5.71 0.50
CA ILE A 25 4.79 5.60 1.92
C ILE A 25 5.27 4.17 2.18
N LEU A 26 6.47 4.03 2.72
CA LEU A 26 6.95 2.75 3.24
C LEU A 26 6.52 2.63 4.69
N VAL A 27 5.66 1.66 4.97
CA VAL A 27 5.21 1.35 6.33
C VAL A 27 5.63 -0.07 6.67
N ARG A 28 6.22 -0.25 7.86
CA ARG A 28 6.51 -1.58 8.40
C ARG A 28 5.37 -1.93 9.36
N LEU A 29 4.71 -3.05 9.10
CA LEU A 29 3.64 -3.57 9.94
C LEU A 29 4.07 -4.94 10.50
N PRO A 30 3.62 -5.33 11.70
CA PRO A 30 3.78 -6.70 12.18
C PRO A 30 3.12 -7.72 11.25
N ASP A 31 3.64 -8.94 11.22
CA ASP A 31 3.13 -10.02 10.36
C ASP A 31 1.65 -10.35 10.65
N GLU A 32 1.24 -10.28 11.92
CA GLU A 32 -0.14 -10.50 12.33
C GLU A 32 -1.08 -9.49 11.65
N GLN A 33 -0.71 -8.21 11.64
CA GLN A 33 -1.51 -7.17 11.01
C GLN A 33 -1.56 -7.33 9.49
N LEU A 34 -0.46 -7.79 8.86
CA LEU A 34 -0.46 -8.11 7.44
C LEU A 34 -1.41 -9.27 7.13
N ALA A 35 -1.42 -10.31 7.96
CA ALA A 35 -2.33 -11.44 7.82
C ALA A 35 -3.80 -11.03 7.99
N GLU A 36 -4.11 -10.10 8.90
CA GLU A 36 -5.47 -9.56 9.04
C GLU A 36 -5.94 -8.80 7.79
N ILE A 37 -5.06 -8.00 7.19
CA ILE A 37 -5.35 -7.29 5.93
C ILE A 37 -5.60 -8.30 4.82
N ASP A 38 -4.79 -9.36 4.72
CA ASP A 38 -4.94 -10.39 3.70
C ASP A 38 -6.25 -11.16 3.86
N ARG A 39 -6.60 -11.58 5.08
CA ARG A 39 -7.90 -12.19 5.36
C ARG A 39 -9.06 -11.26 5.04
N TRP A 40 -8.89 -9.95 5.20
CA TRP A 40 -9.92 -8.98 4.84
C TRP A 40 -10.08 -8.88 3.32
N ILE A 41 -8.99 -8.90 2.55
CA ILE A 41 -8.99 -8.92 1.08
C ILE A 41 -9.72 -10.15 0.54
N GLU A 42 -9.41 -11.32 1.07
CA GLU A 42 -10.01 -12.61 0.67
C GLU A 42 -11.52 -12.68 0.89
N ARG A 43 -12.05 -11.87 1.82
CA ARG A 43 -13.48 -11.81 2.16
C ARG A 43 -14.29 -10.87 1.26
N GLN A 44 -13.65 -10.14 0.35
CA GLN A 44 -14.37 -9.23 -0.57
C GLN A 44 -14.83 -9.99 -1.81
N ASP A 45 -16.01 -9.64 -2.34
CA ASP A 45 -16.54 -10.23 -3.57
C ASP A 45 -15.64 -9.94 -4.79
N ASP A 46 -15.02 -8.77 -4.84
CA ASP A 46 -13.96 -8.38 -5.78
C ASP A 46 -12.69 -8.05 -4.98
N PRO A 47 -11.77 -9.03 -4.79
CA PRO A 47 -10.60 -8.88 -3.91
C PRO A 47 -9.69 -7.72 -4.36
N PRO A 48 -9.58 -6.63 -3.58
CA PRO A 48 -8.74 -5.51 -3.96
C PRO A 48 -7.25 -5.87 -3.82
N THR A 49 -6.39 -5.17 -4.57
CA THR A 49 -4.95 -5.28 -4.34
C THR A 49 -4.59 -4.77 -2.93
N ARG A 50 -3.49 -5.26 -2.34
CA ARG A 50 -3.09 -4.83 -0.98
C ARG A 50 -3.00 -3.30 -0.80
N PRO A 51 -2.45 -2.51 -1.74
CA PRO A 51 -2.49 -1.04 -1.64
C PRO A 51 -3.90 -0.44 -1.71
N GLU A 52 -4.83 -1.07 -2.44
CA GLU A 52 -6.23 -0.65 -2.50
C GLU A 52 -6.95 -0.97 -1.19
N ALA A 53 -6.76 -2.17 -0.66
CA ALA A 53 -7.29 -2.59 0.63
C ALA A 53 -6.89 -1.62 1.75
N ILE A 54 -5.61 -1.28 1.85
CA ILE A 54 -5.11 -0.31 2.85
C ILE A 54 -5.78 1.05 2.68
N ARG A 55 -6.00 1.53 1.44
CA ARG A 55 -6.70 2.80 1.19
C ARG A 55 -8.16 2.74 1.66
N GLN A 56 -8.86 1.65 1.38
CA GLN A 56 -10.25 1.46 1.78
C GLN A 56 -10.38 1.37 3.31
N LEU A 57 -9.58 0.51 3.95
CA LEU A 57 -9.55 0.35 5.41
C LEU A 57 -9.22 1.67 6.12
N THR A 58 -8.26 2.43 5.60
CA THR A 58 -7.92 3.76 6.13
C THR A 58 -9.10 4.73 5.99
N ALA A 59 -9.77 4.75 4.84
CA ALA A 59 -10.94 5.60 4.62
C ALA A 59 -12.10 5.23 5.56
N LEU A 60 -12.33 3.94 5.82
CA LEU A 60 -13.31 3.46 6.80
C LEU A 60 -12.97 3.92 8.22
N GLY A 61 -11.70 3.76 8.64
CA GLY A 61 -11.24 4.19 9.96
C GLY A 61 -11.35 5.70 10.18
N LEU A 62 -11.07 6.51 9.15
CA LEU A 62 -11.23 7.97 9.21
C LEU A 62 -12.70 8.42 9.23
N LYS A 63 -13.61 7.67 8.58
CA LYS A 63 -15.05 7.95 8.64
C LYS A 63 -15.67 7.58 10.00
N SER A 64 -15.20 6.51 10.62
CA SER A 64 -15.73 6.01 11.90
C SER A 64 -15.45 6.95 13.08
N LYS A 65 -14.41 7.79 12.99
CA LYS A 65 -14.05 8.77 14.03
C LYS A 65 -14.73 10.13 13.88
N ARG A 66 -15.82 10.23 13.12
CA ARG A 66 -16.56 11.47 12.90
C ARG A 66 -17.99 11.40 13.42
#